data_AF-A0A6A6ITL3-F1
#
_entry.id   AF-A0A6A6ITL3-F1
#
_cell.length_a   1.000
_cell.length_b   1.000
_cell.length_c   1.000
_cell.angle_alpha   90.00
_cell.angle_beta   90.00
_cell.angle_gamma   90.00
#
_symmetry.space_group_name_H-M   'P 1'
#
loop_
_entity.id
_entity.type
_entity.pdbx_description
1 polymer ?
#
loop_
_entity_poly.entity_id
_entity_poly.type
_entity_poly.pdbx_seq_one_letter_code
_entity_poly.pdbx_strand_id
1 'polypeptide(L)'
;MALSVDQKRLKATKFPPEFNQKVDIQKVNIDLIKKWIAGKITAILGDDDEIVVETCYNLLEQDQFPKIKEIQIQLTGFLNKDCPAFCKELWGLMLSAQDSPVGVPKEMLEAKKLELQQEQVRRSSDPGTECS
;
A
#
# COMPACT_ATOMS: atom_id res chain seq x y z
N MET A 1 -9.81 -25.09 0.79
CA MET A 1 -10.03 -24.90 2.24
C MET A 1 -8.67 -24.82 2.94
N ALA A 2 -8.06 -23.63 3.01
CA ALA A 2 -6.80 -23.41 3.74
C ALA A 2 -6.98 -22.83 5.16
N LEU A 3 -8.21 -22.40 5.48
CA LEU A 3 -8.61 -21.56 6.62
C LEU A 3 -8.26 -22.06 8.05
N SER A 4 -7.89 -23.33 8.23
CA SER A 4 -7.71 -23.92 9.56
C SER A 4 -6.33 -23.64 10.17
N VAL A 5 -5.30 -23.44 9.35
CA VAL A 5 -3.97 -23.02 9.84
C VAL A 5 -3.95 -21.52 10.12
N ASP A 6 -4.70 -20.75 9.32
CA ASP A 6 -4.80 -19.30 9.45
C ASP A 6 -5.44 -18.92 10.78
N GLN A 7 -6.52 -19.59 11.18
CA GLN A 7 -7.18 -19.36 12.48
C GLN A 7 -6.28 -19.59 13.70
N LYS A 8 -5.33 -20.52 13.64
CA LYS A 8 -4.40 -20.75 14.76
C LYS A 8 -3.36 -19.64 14.84
N ARG A 9 -2.84 -19.19 13.70
CA ARG A 9 -1.91 -18.07 13.63
C ARG A 9 -2.60 -16.74 13.98
N LEU A 10 -3.87 -16.56 13.59
CA LEU A 10 -4.70 -15.40 13.94
C LEU A 10 -4.82 -15.21 15.45
N LYS A 11 -4.88 -16.28 16.24
CA LYS A 11 -4.95 -16.18 17.70
C LYS A 11 -3.60 -15.92 18.38
N ALA A 12 -2.50 -16.26 17.71
CA ALA A 12 -1.15 -16.09 18.24
C ALA A 12 -0.60 -14.67 17.99
N THR A 13 -1.03 -14.02 16.92
CA THR A 13 -0.53 -12.69 16.52
C THR A 13 -1.30 -11.58 17.21
N LYS A 14 -0.59 -10.63 17.83
CA LYS A 14 -1.20 -9.40 18.35
C LYS A 14 -1.47 -8.44 17.20
N PHE A 15 -2.75 -8.14 16.97
CA PHE A 15 -3.16 -7.17 15.97
C PHE A 15 -3.29 -5.77 16.58
N PRO A 16 -2.72 -4.72 15.96
CA PRO A 16 -2.99 -3.34 16.33
C PRO A 16 -4.47 -2.96 16.08
N PRO A 17 -4.99 -1.94 16.78
CA PRO A 17 -6.39 -1.52 16.66
C PRO A 17 -6.74 -0.95 15.27
N GLU A 18 -5.75 -0.49 14.52
CA GLU A 18 -5.88 0.00 13.15
C GLU A 18 -6.52 -1.06 12.22
N PHE A 19 -6.27 -2.34 12.50
CA PHE A 19 -6.81 -3.48 11.74
C PHE A 19 -8.29 -3.74 11.99
N ASN A 20 -8.90 -3.01 12.92
CA ASN A 20 -10.34 -3.07 13.17
C ASN A 20 -11.13 -2.17 12.21
N GLN A 21 -10.46 -1.25 11.52
CA GLN A 21 -11.10 -0.42 10.49
C GLN A 21 -11.26 -1.22 9.22
N LYS A 22 -12.42 -1.11 8.56
CA LYS A 22 -12.66 -1.75 7.27
C LYS A 22 -12.16 -0.84 6.15
N VAL A 23 -11.50 -1.45 5.18
CA VAL A 23 -11.05 -0.82 3.95
C VAL A 23 -11.90 -1.35 2.80
N ASP A 24 -12.38 -0.46 1.95
CA ASP A 24 -13.11 -0.83 0.73
C ASP A 24 -12.20 -0.66 -0.50
N ILE A 25 -11.83 -1.77 -1.13
CA ILE A 25 -10.92 -1.73 -2.30
C ILE A 25 -11.52 -1.05 -3.52
N GLN A 26 -12.85 -0.95 -3.62
CA GLN A 26 -13.49 -0.22 -4.72
C GLN A 26 -13.27 1.29 -4.61
N LYS A 27 -12.95 1.79 -3.42
CA LYS A 27 -12.65 3.20 -3.17
C LYS A 27 -11.15 3.51 -3.21
N VAL A 28 -10.30 2.49 -3.35
CA VAL A 28 -8.84 2.63 -3.29
C VAL A 28 -8.26 2.31 -4.65
N ASN A 29 -7.26 3.05 -5.09
CA ASN A 29 -6.59 2.77 -6.34
C ASN A 29 -5.59 1.61 -6.18
N ILE A 30 -6.01 0.41 -6.56
CA ILE A 30 -5.24 -0.83 -6.34
C ILE A 30 -3.97 -0.88 -7.20
N ASP A 31 -3.93 -0.22 -8.36
CA ASP A 31 -2.71 -0.11 -9.20
C ASP A 31 -1.59 0.61 -8.44
N LEU A 32 -1.94 1.66 -7.69
CA LEU A 32 -1.00 2.40 -6.84
C LEU A 32 -0.52 1.55 -5.66
N ILE A 33 -1.46 0.84 -5.01
CA ILE A 33 -1.13 -0.07 -3.92
C ILE A 33 -0.20 -1.19 -4.40
N LYS A 34 -0.45 -1.75 -5.59
CA LYS A 34 0.41 -2.77 -6.21
C LYS A 34 1.84 -2.28 -6.42
N LYS A 35 2.01 -1.08 -7.00
CA LYS A 35 3.34 -0.46 -7.17
C LYS A 35 4.04 -0.22 -5.85
N TRP A 36 3.31 0.22 -4.83
CA TRP A 36 3.86 0.42 -3.50
C TRP A 36 4.29 -0.90 -2.84
N ILE A 37 3.46 -1.95 -2.94
CA ILE A 37 3.79 -3.29 -2.43
C ILE A 37 5.08 -3.80 -3.06
N ALA A 38 5.21 -3.73 -4.39
CA ALA A 38 6.42 -4.16 -5.09
C ALA A 38 7.68 -3.46 -4.54
N GLY A 39 7.68 -2.12 -4.50
CA GLY A 39 8.81 -1.37 -3.97
C GLY A 39 9.11 -1.68 -2.50
N LYS A 40 8.08 -1.92 -1.68
CA LYS A 40 8.24 -2.23 -0.27
C LYS A 40 8.74 -3.66 -0.03
N ILE A 41 8.29 -4.65 -0.79
CA ILE A 41 8.80 -6.02 -0.75
C ILE A 41 10.29 -6.02 -1.10
N THR A 42 10.67 -5.36 -2.20
CA THR A 42 12.07 -5.21 -2.62
C THR A 42 12.92 -4.50 -1.56
N ALA A 43 12.35 -3.53 -0.83
CA ALA A 43 13.06 -2.87 0.27
C ALA A 43 13.25 -3.76 1.52
N ILE A 44 12.34 -4.71 1.77
CA ILE A 44 12.42 -5.62 2.93
C ILE A 44 13.31 -6.83 2.64
N LEU A 45 13.08 -7.48 1.49
CA LEU A 45 13.77 -8.72 1.12
C LEU A 45 15.10 -8.45 0.39
N GLY A 46 15.25 -7.28 -0.23
CA GLY A 46 16.40 -6.95 -1.08
C GLY A 46 16.37 -7.62 -2.46
N ASP A 47 15.31 -8.38 -2.75
CA ASP A 47 15.05 -9.09 -4.00
C ASP A 47 13.60 -8.86 -4.42
N ASP A 48 13.36 -8.75 -5.74
CA ASP A 48 12.03 -8.52 -6.30
C ASP A 48 11.28 -9.85 -6.37
N ASP A 49 10.62 -10.20 -5.28
CA ASP A 49 9.86 -11.44 -5.20
C ASP A 49 8.45 -11.21 -5.79
N GLU A 50 8.37 -11.22 -7.13
CA GLU A 50 7.13 -10.98 -7.90
C GLU A 50 5.97 -11.89 -7.42
N ILE A 51 6.29 -13.10 -6.95
CA ILE A 51 5.31 -14.05 -6.41
C ILE A 51 4.64 -13.49 -5.15
N VAL A 52 5.39 -12.82 -4.27
CA VAL A 52 4.84 -12.21 -3.05
C VAL A 52 3.95 -11.04 -3.40
N VAL A 53 4.38 -10.20 -4.36
CA VAL A 53 3.60 -9.07 -4.88
C VAL A 53 2.28 -9.56 -5.48
N GLU A 54 2.34 -10.58 -6.34
CA GLU A 54 1.16 -11.16 -6.98
C GLU A 54 0.24 -11.82 -5.95
N THR A 55 0.78 -12.54 -4.97
CA THR A 55 -0.01 -13.14 -3.88
C THR A 55 -0.75 -12.07 -3.08
N CYS A 56 -0.06 -10.97 -2.74
CA CYS A 56 -0.66 -9.86 -2.01
C CYS A 56 -1.76 -9.17 -2.83
N TYR A 57 -1.50 -8.98 -4.12
CA TYR A 57 -2.45 -8.39 -5.06
C TYR A 57 -3.69 -9.27 -5.24
N ASN A 58 -3.52 -10.58 -5.45
CA ASN A 58 -4.63 -11.53 -5.54
C ASN A 58 -5.50 -11.52 -4.28
N LEU A 59 -4.90 -11.43 -3.09
CA LEU A 59 -5.66 -11.34 -1.84
C LEU A 59 -6.46 -10.04 -1.70
N LEU A 60 -5.93 -8.94 -2.24
CA LEU A 60 -6.61 -7.64 -2.24
C LEU A 60 -7.74 -7.59 -3.27
N GLU A 61 -7.56 -8.17 -4.46
CA GLU A 61 -8.61 -8.23 -5.49
C GLU A 61 -9.66 -9.31 -5.23
N GLN A 62 -9.34 -10.35 -4.45
CA GLN A 62 -10.27 -11.45 -4.19
C GLN A 62 -11.56 -11.02 -3.47
N ASP A 63 -11.49 -9.99 -2.63
CA ASP A 63 -12.60 -9.59 -1.76
C ASP A 63 -12.74 -8.06 -1.75
N GLN A 64 -13.98 -7.56 -1.83
CA GLN A 64 -14.23 -6.12 -1.77
C GLN A 64 -13.81 -5.51 -0.42
N PHE A 65 -13.87 -6.33 0.63
CA PHE A 65 -13.44 -5.97 1.98
C PHE A 65 -12.32 -6.89 2.41
N PRO A 66 -11.07 -6.64 1.96
CA PRO A 66 -9.94 -7.48 2.32
C PRO A 66 -9.80 -7.57 3.84
N LYS A 67 -9.58 -8.78 4.36
CA LYS A 67 -9.32 -8.97 5.79
C LYS A 67 -7.84 -8.85 6.04
N ILE A 68 -7.43 -7.71 6.58
CA ILE A 68 -6.02 -7.46 6.96
C ILE A 68 -5.42 -8.58 7.83
N LYS A 69 -6.26 -9.17 8.67
CA LYS A 69 -5.94 -10.34 9.49
C LYS A 69 -5.48 -11.55 8.66
N GLU A 70 -6.16 -11.86 7.55
CA GLU A 70 -5.77 -12.98 6.67
C GLU A 70 -4.57 -12.61 5.80
N ILE A 71 -4.54 -11.38 5.29
CA ILE A 71 -3.41 -10.84 4.52
C ILE A 71 -2.12 -10.93 5.35
N GLN A 72 -2.16 -10.52 6.62
CA GLN A 72 -1.00 -10.60 7.50
C GLN A 72 -0.52 -12.04 7.68
N ILE A 73 -1.41 -13.03 7.75
CA ILE A 73 -1.03 -14.43 7.96
C ILE A 73 -0.31 -14.97 6.73
N GLN A 74 -0.88 -14.71 5.56
CA GLN A 74 -0.29 -15.05 4.27
C GLN A 74 1.08 -14.39 4.11
N LEU A 75 1.15 -13.08 4.34
CA LEU A 75 2.40 -12.32 4.27
C LEU A 75 3.40 -12.71 5.36
N THR A 76 2.96 -13.16 6.53
CA THR A 76 3.85 -13.69 7.58
C THR A 76 4.59 -14.93 7.09
N GLY A 77 4.00 -15.69 6.16
CA GLY A 77 4.69 -16.80 5.49
C GLY A 77 5.93 -16.35 4.70
N PHE A 78 5.91 -15.13 4.15
CA PHE A 78 6.97 -14.56 3.33
C PHE A 78 7.91 -13.64 4.14
N LEU A 79 7.34 -12.62 4.80
CA LEU A 79 8.07 -11.54 5.49
C LEU A 79 8.39 -11.86 6.96
N ASN A 80 7.78 -12.90 7.54
CA ASN A 80 8.00 -13.37 8.91
C ASN A 80 8.02 -12.23 9.96
N LYS A 81 9.21 -11.79 10.40
CA LYS A 81 9.43 -10.73 11.39
C LYS A 81 9.10 -9.31 10.89
N ASP A 82 9.21 -9.06 9.58
CA ASP A 82 8.93 -7.76 8.96
C ASP A 82 7.46 -7.62 8.53
N CYS A 83 6.71 -8.73 8.55
CA CYS A 83 5.29 -8.74 8.23
C CYS A 83 4.44 -7.72 9.02
N PRO A 84 4.50 -7.64 10.37
CA PRO A 84 3.66 -6.70 11.12
C PRO A 84 3.95 -5.24 10.76
N ALA A 85 5.22 -4.88 10.47
CA ALA A 85 5.58 -3.54 10.04
C ALA A 85 5.01 -3.23 8.65
N PHE A 86 5.21 -4.15 7.69
CA PHE A 86 4.66 -4.04 6.34
C PHE A 86 3.13 -3.92 6.34
N CYS A 87 2.44 -4.79 7.07
CA CYS A 87 0.98 -4.85 7.10
C CYS A 87 0.38 -3.57 7.72
N LYS A 88 1.06 -2.99 8.71
CA LYS A 88 0.67 -1.72 9.33
C LYS A 88 0.75 -0.55 8.33
N GLU A 89 1.85 -0.41 7.62
CA GLU A 89 1.99 0.64 6.59
C GLU A 89 1.00 0.45 5.44
N LEU A 90 0.87 -0.78 4.92
CA LEU A 90 -0.08 -1.09 3.86
C LEU A 90 -1.51 -0.70 4.26
N TRP A 91 -1.94 -1.06 5.46
CA TRP A 91 -3.28 -0.75 5.94
C TRP A 91 -3.49 0.76 6.12
N GLY A 92 -2.49 1.47 6.66
CA GLY A 92 -2.53 2.93 6.80
C GLY A 92 -2.68 3.67 5.46
N LEU A 93 -1.99 3.19 4.42
CA LEU A 93 -2.11 3.70 3.05
C LEU A 93 -3.51 3.46 2.49
N MET A 94 -4.05 2.26 2.64
CA MET A 94 -5.39 1.96 2.13
C MET A 94 -6.48 2.73 2.87
N LEU A 95 -6.34 2.92 4.19
CA LEU A 95 -7.23 3.75 4.99
C LEU A 95 -7.19 5.22 4.53
N SER A 96 -5.99 5.75 4.29
CA SER A 96 -5.82 7.11 3.76
C SER A 96 -6.34 7.25 2.33
N ALA A 97 -6.23 6.19 1.53
CA ALA A 97 -6.75 6.17 0.18
C ALA A 97 -8.28 6.17 0.15
N GLN A 98 -8.95 5.39 1.00
CA GLN A 98 -10.42 5.37 1.04
C GLN A 98 -11.00 6.67 1.63
N ASP A 99 -10.26 7.35 2.50
CA ASP A 99 -10.61 8.68 3.03
C ASP A 99 -10.50 9.76 1.94
N SER A 100 -9.66 9.50 0.93
CA SER A 100 -9.48 10.38 -0.22
C SER A 100 -10.59 10.16 -1.26
N PRO A 101 -11.25 11.22 -1.76
CA PRO A 101 -12.34 11.10 -2.74
C PRO A 101 -11.88 10.54 -4.09
N VAL A 102 -10.57 10.55 -4.35
CA VAL A 102 -9.95 10.02 -5.58
C VAL A 102 -9.34 8.63 -5.38
N GLY A 103 -9.42 8.05 -4.18
CA GLY A 103 -8.82 6.74 -3.88
C GLY A 103 -7.29 6.74 -3.85
N VAL A 104 -6.66 7.91 -3.68
CA VAL A 104 -5.20 8.06 -3.67
C VAL A 104 -4.72 8.33 -2.24
N PRO A 105 -3.78 7.52 -1.70
CA PRO A 105 -3.22 7.75 -0.38
C PRO A 105 -2.47 9.09 -0.31
N LYS A 106 -2.58 9.79 0.83
CA LYS A 106 -1.87 11.06 1.07
C LYS A 106 -0.36 10.90 0.93
N GLU A 107 0.22 9.82 1.43
CA GLU A 107 1.65 9.50 1.28
C GLU A 107 2.10 9.41 -0.20
N MET A 108 1.30 8.80 -1.07
CA MET A 108 1.58 8.74 -2.52
C MET A 108 1.45 10.13 -3.15
N LEU A 109 0.48 10.92 -2.70
CA LEU A 109 0.30 12.30 -3.15
C LEU A 109 1.49 13.18 -2.74
N GLU A 110 1.98 13.01 -1.51
CA GLU A 110 3.14 13.73 -0.98
C GLU A 110 4.44 13.32 -1.67
N ALA A 111 4.67 12.03 -1.93
CA ALA A 111 5.80 11.56 -2.73
C ALA A 111 5.84 12.26 -4.10
N LYS A 112 4.70 12.33 -4.79
CA LYS A 112 4.59 13.00 -6.10
C LYS A 112 4.71 14.52 -6.01
N LYS A 113 4.18 15.13 -4.95
CA LYS A 113 4.25 16.59 -4.70
C LYS A 113 5.68 17.05 -4.38
N LEU A 114 6.49 16.19 -3.78
CA LEU A 114 7.89 16.46 -3.48
C LEU A 114 8.75 16.49 -4.75
N GLU A 115 8.44 15.67 -5.75
CA GLU A 115 9.11 15.72 -7.07
C GLU A 115 8.71 16.97 -7.87
N LEU A 116 7.43 17.35 -7.88
CA LEU A 116 6.95 18.52 -8.63
C LEU A 116 7.50 19.85 -8.11
N GLN A 117 7.81 19.98 -6.81
CA GLN A 117 8.44 21.19 -6.27
C GLN A 117 9.86 21.42 -6.82
N GLN A 118 10.57 20.36 -7.25
CA GLN A 118 11.87 20.53 -7.91
C GLN A 118 11.75 21.03 -9.36
N GLU A 119 10.62 20.79 -10.03
CA GLU A 119 10.45 21.14 -11.44
C GLU A 119 9.89 22.56 -11.67
N GLN A 120 9.15 23.12 -10.70
CA GLN A 120 8.59 24.47 -10.83
C GLN A 120 9.64 25.60 -10.82
N VAL A 121 10.86 25.36 -10.35
CA VAL A 121 11.93 26.38 -10.37
C VAL A 121 12.50 26.60 -11.78
N ARG A 122 12.30 25.67 -12.73
CA ARG A 122 12.87 25.78 -14.09
C ARG A 122 11.96 26.44 -15.12
N ARG A 123 10.66 26.63 -14.85
CA ARG A 123 9.69 27.14 -15.84
C ARG A 123 9.20 28.57 -15.61
N SER A 124 9.71 29.25 -14.56
CA SER A 124 9.29 30.63 -14.22
C SER A 124 10.22 31.73 -14.75
N SER A 125 11.35 31.41 -15.38
CA SER A 125 12.19 32.39 -16.09
C SER A 125 12.19 32.14 -17.59
N ASP A 126 11.03 32.31 -18.22
CA ASP A 126 10.97 32.99 -19.52
C ASP A 126 9.52 33.45 -19.77
N PRO A 127 9.11 34.65 -19.28
CA PRO A 127 7.98 35.35 -19.88
C PRO A 127 8.40 35.81 -21.27
N GLY A 128 8.07 35.00 -22.28
CA GLY A 128 7.98 35.48 -23.65
C GLY A 128 6.95 36.61 -23.75
N THR A 129 7.40 37.73 -24.32
CA THR A 129 6.61 38.79 -24.99
C THR A 129 6.14 40.01 -24.18
N GLU A 130 6.91 41.10 -24.31
CA GLU A 130 6.45 42.45 -24.72
C GLU A 130 7.60 43.02 -25.59
N CYS A 131 7.55 43.10 -26.93
CA CYS A 131 6.79 44.03 -27.78
C CYS A 131 6.95 45.51 -27.40
N SER A 132 8.05 46.16 -27.84
CA SER A 132 8.07 47.51 -28.44
C SER A 132 9.42 47.85 -29.05
#